data_AF-A0AA96XSU9-F1
#
_entry.id   AF-A0AA96XSU9-F1
#
_cell.length_a   1.000
_cell.length_b   1.000
_cell.length_c   1.000
_cell.angle_alpha   90.00
_cell.angle_beta   90.00
_cell.angle_gamma   90.00
#
_symmetry.space_group_name_H-M   'P 1'
#
loop_
_entity.id
_entity.type
_entity.pdbx_description
1 polymer ?
#
loop_
_entity_poly.entity_id
_entity_poly.type
_entity_poly.pdbx_seq_one_letter_code
_entity_poly.pdbx_strand_id
1 'polypeptide(L)'
;MGFSGRLLAAEALLPLLRDEAQGPLAAASFAAITGLPMVPPFLVEAPADEDEDAEEETEPEAEDLQAWLPSPRVLPGEVDAQAVEAWWTRRRGGFAEGARFLRGTPLTVEVLVRALETEPMRRRPSLAWEAALRGGGTLQMESRQWTRVQRAQALPLRGQRPEWLARAGSWPLGR
;
A
#
# COMPACT_ATOMS: atom_id res chain seq x y z
N MET A 1 -6.35 -0.30 -5.99
CA MET A 1 -7.06 0.43 -4.91
C MET A 1 -6.14 0.98 -3.82
N GLY A 2 -5.25 0.18 -3.20
CA GLY A 2 -4.41 0.57 -2.05
C GLY A 2 -3.40 1.72 -2.25
N PHE A 3 -3.17 2.18 -3.48
CA PHE A 3 -2.32 3.34 -3.79
C PHE A 3 -3.08 4.67 -3.89
N SER A 4 -4.41 4.63 -4.00
CA SER A 4 -5.22 5.85 -4.12
C SER A 4 -5.22 6.69 -2.84
N GLY A 5 -5.07 6.04 -1.68
CA GLY A 5 -5.22 6.65 -0.37
C GLY A 5 -6.62 7.16 -0.06
N ARG A 6 -7.63 6.90 -0.91
CA ARG A 6 -8.96 7.51 -0.76
C ARG A 6 -9.82 6.71 0.21
N LEU A 7 -10.65 7.44 0.95
CA LEU A 7 -11.67 6.85 1.84
C LEU A 7 -12.59 5.88 1.08
N LEU A 8 -13.15 6.31 -0.06
CA LEU A 8 -14.00 5.47 -0.90
C LEU A 8 -13.31 4.17 -1.34
N ALA A 9 -12.00 4.23 -1.59
CA ALA A 9 -11.25 3.03 -1.97
C ALA A 9 -11.04 2.09 -0.78
N ALA A 10 -10.90 2.60 0.45
CA ALA A 10 -10.87 1.76 1.64
C ALA A 10 -12.22 1.10 1.90
N GLU A 11 -13.33 1.84 1.76
CA GLU A 11 -14.67 1.30 1.97
C GLU A 11 -15.04 0.23 0.92
N ALA A 12 -14.64 0.43 -0.34
CA ALA A 12 -14.85 -0.54 -1.40
C ALA A 12 -14.08 -1.87 -1.22
N LEU A 13 -13.08 -1.90 -0.34
CA LEU A 13 -12.30 -3.11 -0.06
C LEU A 13 -12.94 -3.99 1.01
N LEU A 14 -13.82 -3.45 1.87
CA LEU A 14 -14.43 -4.20 2.97
C LEU A 14 -15.19 -5.45 2.51
N PRO A 15 -16.03 -5.40 1.45
CA PRO A 15 -16.73 -6.60 0.98
C PRO A 15 -15.77 -7.69 0.47
N LEU A 16 -14.60 -7.29 -0.05
CA LEU A 16 -13.59 -8.19 -0.61
C LEU A 16 -12.76 -8.89 0.47
N LEU A 17 -12.85 -8.48 1.74
CA LEU A 17 -12.11 -9.12 2.84
C LEU A 17 -12.54 -10.57 3.09
N ARG A 18 -13.78 -10.93 2.70
CA ARG A 18 -14.34 -12.28 2.83
C ARG A 18 -14.09 -13.18 1.62
N ASP A 19 -13.52 -12.63 0.55
CA ASP A 19 -13.18 -13.39 -0.65
C ASP A 19 -11.84 -14.10 -0.41
N GLU A 20 -11.80 -15.42 -0.63
CA GLU A 20 -10.61 -16.23 -0.36
C GLU A 20 -9.41 -15.80 -1.24
N ALA A 21 -9.66 -15.55 -2.53
CA ALA A 21 -8.61 -15.18 -3.48
C ALA A 21 -8.15 -13.72 -3.33
N GLN A 22 -9.07 -12.82 -2.97
CA GLN A 22 -8.82 -11.38 -2.94
C GLN A 22 -8.61 -10.82 -1.53
N GLY A 23 -9.03 -11.53 -0.50
CA GLY A 23 -9.03 -11.11 0.91
C GLY A 23 -7.68 -10.61 1.40
N PRO A 24 -6.58 -11.38 1.23
CA PRO A 24 -5.25 -10.93 1.65
C PRO A 24 -4.80 -9.63 0.96
N LEU A 25 -5.05 -9.50 -0.34
CA LEU A 25 -4.69 -8.29 -1.10
C LEU A 25 -5.59 -7.10 -0.72
N ALA A 26 -6.88 -7.36 -0.48
CA ALA A 26 -7.84 -6.38 -0.03
C ALA A 26 -7.47 -5.83 1.35
N ALA A 27 -7.12 -6.72 2.28
CA ALA A 27 -6.66 -6.37 3.62
C ALA A 27 -5.34 -5.59 3.59
N ALA A 28 -4.36 -6.04 2.78
CA ALA A 28 -3.11 -5.33 2.59
C ALA A 28 -3.33 -3.92 2.02
N SER A 29 -4.25 -3.78 1.06
CA SER A 29 -4.65 -2.49 0.46
C SER A 29 -5.41 -1.61 1.46
N PHE A 30 -6.27 -2.19 2.28
CA PHE A 30 -7.02 -1.50 3.31
C PHE A 30 -6.07 -0.96 4.38
N ALA A 31 -5.19 -1.79 4.94
CA ALA A 31 -4.15 -1.41 5.89
C ALA A 31 -3.18 -0.36 5.34
N ALA A 32 -2.90 -0.42 4.04
CA ALA A 32 -2.12 0.57 3.32
C ALA A 32 -2.72 1.98 3.38
N ILE A 33 -4.05 2.10 3.34
CA ILE A 33 -4.78 3.37 3.38
C ILE A 33 -5.08 3.77 4.84
N THR A 34 -5.64 2.85 5.62
CA THR A 34 -6.24 3.14 6.93
C THR A 34 -5.27 3.03 8.09
N GLY A 35 -4.13 2.37 7.89
CA GLY A 35 -3.17 2.10 8.97
C GLY A 35 -3.61 0.99 9.91
N LEU A 36 -4.58 0.16 9.51
CA LEU A 36 -4.93 -1.06 10.24
C LEU A 36 -3.64 -1.88 10.49
N PRO A 37 -3.32 -2.22 11.75
CA PRO A 37 -2.17 -3.06 12.04
C PRO A 37 -2.54 -4.51 11.66
N MET A 38 -1.89 -5.08 10.64
CA MET A 38 -2.12 -6.46 10.17
C MET A 38 -1.44 -7.47 11.11
N VAL A 39 -2.00 -7.60 12.30
CA VAL A 39 -1.58 -8.47 13.41
C VAL A 39 -2.85 -8.96 14.13
N PRO A 40 -2.77 -9.97 15.02
CA PRO A 40 -3.92 -10.36 15.83
C PRO A 40 -4.59 -9.15 16.52
N PRO A 41 -5.93 -9.05 16.53
CA PRO A 41 -6.91 -10.07 16.10
C PRO A 41 -7.29 -10.01 14.61
N PHE A 42 -6.69 -9.15 13.79
CA PHE A 42 -7.09 -8.95 12.39
C PHE A 42 -6.49 -9.98 11.42
N LEU A 43 -5.40 -10.61 11.85
CA LEU A 43 -4.70 -11.66 11.11
C LEU A 43 -4.66 -12.87 12.03
N VAL A 44 -5.26 -13.97 11.59
CA VAL A 44 -5.28 -15.26 12.27
C VAL A 44 -4.21 -16.11 11.63
N GLU A 45 -3.31 -16.67 12.44
CA GLU A 45 -2.33 -17.62 11.93
C GLU A 45 -3.09 -18.80 11.31
N ALA A 46 -2.81 -19.09 10.04
CA ALA A 46 -3.29 -20.33 9.45
C ALA A 46 -2.67 -21.48 10.27
N PRO A 47 -3.42 -22.57 10.55
CA PRO A 47 -2.80 -23.78 11.04
C PRO A 47 -1.65 -24.13 10.10
N ALA A 48 -0.49 -24.50 10.66
CA ALA A 48 0.57 -25.06 9.84
C ALA A 48 -0.02 -26.32 9.20
N ASP A 49 -0.18 -26.33 7.89
CA ASP A 49 -0.55 -27.54 7.18
C ASP A 49 0.60 -28.54 7.43
N GLU A 50 0.33 -29.56 8.24
CA GLU A 50 1.29 -30.67 8.51
C GLU A 50 1.55 -31.53 7.25
N ASP A 51 0.96 -31.16 6.10
CA ASP A 51 0.97 -31.89 4.84
C ASP A 51 1.83 -31.24 3.73
N GLU A 52 2.54 -30.12 3.98
CA GLU A 52 3.46 -29.52 2.98
C GLU A 52 4.76 -30.34 2.76
N ASP A 53 5.01 -31.39 3.55
CA ASP A 53 6.16 -32.29 3.36
C ASP A 53 5.93 -33.40 2.31
N ALA A 54 4.82 -33.36 1.56
CA ALA A 54 4.49 -34.37 0.54
C ALA A 54 4.08 -33.81 -0.82
N GLU A 55 4.52 -32.60 -1.20
CA GLU A 55 4.53 -32.23 -2.62
C GLU A 55 5.70 -32.96 -3.29
N GLU A 56 5.40 -34.02 -4.05
CA GLU A 56 6.37 -34.61 -4.99
C GLU A 56 6.95 -33.48 -5.85
N GLU A 57 8.26 -33.25 -5.76
CA GLU A 57 9.04 -32.33 -6.62
C GLU A 57 8.85 -32.72 -8.09
N THR A 58 7.72 -32.32 -8.67
CA THR A 58 7.44 -32.46 -10.08
C THR A 58 8.05 -31.23 -10.73
N GLU A 59 9.13 -31.43 -11.50
CA GLU A 59 9.71 -30.33 -12.26
C GLU A 59 8.62 -29.69 -13.14
N PRO A 60 8.36 -28.38 -13.00
CA PRO A 60 7.33 -27.73 -13.80
C PRO A 60 7.67 -27.85 -15.28
N GLU A 61 6.67 -28.20 -16.09
CA GLU A 61 6.84 -28.25 -17.54
C GLU A 61 7.37 -26.89 -18.04
N ALA A 62 8.32 -26.91 -18.98
CA ALA A 62 9.04 -25.71 -19.43
C ALA A 62 8.13 -24.62 -20.03
N GLU A 63 6.87 -24.94 -20.34
CA GLU A 63 5.88 -24.02 -20.89
C GLU A 63 5.09 -23.25 -19.83
N ASP A 64 5.06 -23.70 -18.56
CA ASP A 64 4.37 -23.00 -17.48
C ASP A 64 5.33 -22.10 -16.68
N LEU A 65 5.68 -20.95 -17.28
CA LEU A 65 6.50 -19.91 -16.64
C LEU A 65 5.95 -19.45 -15.27
N GLN A 66 4.65 -19.62 -15.00
CA GLN A 66 4.05 -19.22 -13.73
C GLN A 66 4.43 -20.20 -12.61
N ALA A 67 4.55 -21.49 -12.92
CA ALA A 67 5.01 -22.51 -11.98
C ALA A 67 6.49 -22.33 -11.58
N TRP A 68 7.29 -21.68 -12.43
CA TRP A 68 8.68 -21.32 -12.13
C TRP A 68 8.82 -20.06 -11.26
N LEU A 69 7.76 -19.28 -11.08
CA LEU A 69 7.80 -18.05 -10.29
C LEU A 69 7.33 -18.34 -8.86
N PRO A 70 8.01 -17.79 -7.84
CA PRO A 70 7.52 -17.92 -6.47
C PRO A 70 6.13 -17.29 -6.37
N SER A 71 5.21 -18.00 -5.73
CA SER A 71 3.87 -17.48 -5.42
C SER A 71 3.97 -16.09 -4.80
N PRO A 72 3.10 -15.14 -5.18
CA PRO A 72 3.11 -13.81 -4.61
C PRO A 72 3.03 -13.91 -3.08
N ARG A 73 4.01 -13.34 -2.35
CA ARG A 73 3.93 -13.29 -0.88
C ARG A 73 2.71 -12.48 -0.46
N VAL A 74 1.65 -13.18 -0.13
CA VAL A 74 0.47 -12.64 0.56
C VAL A 74 0.74 -12.55 2.06
N LEU A 75 -0.16 -11.89 2.78
CA LEU A 75 -0.08 -11.82 4.24
C LEU A 75 -0.08 -13.25 4.81
N PRO A 76 0.76 -13.57 5.80
CA PRO A 76 0.74 -14.89 6.42
C PRO A 76 -0.54 -15.05 7.24
N GLY A 77 -1.36 -16.04 6.90
CA GLY A 77 -2.61 -16.34 7.62
C GLY A 77 -3.87 -15.69 7.03
N GLU A 78 -5.00 -15.98 7.67
CA GLU A 78 -6.33 -15.55 7.25
C GLU A 78 -6.71 -14.20 7.85
N VAL A 79 -7.50 -13.42 7.12
CA VAL A 79 -7.96 -12.10 7.57
C VAL A 79 -9.31 -12.23 8.26
N ASP A 80 -9.40 -11.81 9.52
CA ASP A 80 -10.69 -11.71 10.21
C ASP A 80 -11.45 -10.45 9.73
N ALA A 81 -12.28 -10.63 8.70
CA ALA A 81 -13.07 -9.56 8.12
C ALA A 81 -14.01 -8.88 9.14
N GLN A 82 -14.55 -9.63 10.10
CA GLN A 82 -15.46 -9.09 11.11
C GLN A 82 -14.71 -8.18 12.09
N ALA A 83 -13.52 -8.59 12.54
CA ALA A 83 -12.66 -7.76 13.37
C ALA A 83 -12.27 -6.46 12.65
N VAL A 84 -11.93 -6.55 11.36
CA VAL A 84 -11.60 -5.38 10.53
C VAL A 84 -12.78 -4.41 10.41
N GLU A 85 -13.98 -4.90 10.11
CA GLU A 85 -15.19 -4.06 10.00
C GLU A 85 -15.57 -3.38 11.32
N ALA A 86 -15.47 -4.11 12.43
CA ALA A 86 -15.72 -3.57 13.76
C ALA A 86 -14.72 -2.48 14.13
N TRP A 87 -13.43 -2.67 13.81
CA TRP A 87 -12.41 -1.64 13.97
C TRP A 87 -12.68 -0.43 13.08
N TRP A 88 -13.07 -0.66 11.83
CA TRP A 88 -13.30 0.41 10.87
C TRP A 88 -14.45 1.32 11.28
N THR A 89 -15.55 0.74 11.79
CA THR A 89 -16.70 1.50 12.29
C THR A 89 -16.30 2.51 13.37
N ARG A 90 -15.32 2.17 14.22
CA ARG A 90 -14.80 3.07 15.26
C ARG A 90 -13.80 4.10 14.72
N ARG A 91 -13.04 3.76 13.68
CA ARG A 91 -11.93 4.59 13.18
C ARG A 91 -12.33 5.56 12.06
N ARG A 92 -13.34 5.22 11.26
CA ARG A 92 -13.71 5.92 10.01
C ARG A 92 -13.99 7.41 10.17
N GLY A 93 -14.49 7.85 11.33
CA GLY A 93 -14.79 9.26 11.61
C GLY A 93 -13.58 10.19 11.55
N GLY A 94 -12.36 9.66 11.61
CA GLY A 94 -11.13 10.45 11.45
C GLY A 94 -10.71 10.71 10.00
N PHE A 95 -11.44 10.20 9.00
CA PHE A 95 -11.09 10.32 7.59
C PHE A 95 -11.94 11.38 6.91
N ALA A 96 -11.32 12.49 6.52
CA ALA A 96 -11.96 13.54 5.74
C ALA A 96 -12.23 13.09 4.30
N GLU A 97 -13.42 13.43 3.79
CA GLU A 97 -13.76 13.23 2.39
C GLU A 97 -12.83 14.05 1.46
N GLY A 98 -12.54 13.51 0.28
CA GLY A 98 -11.65 14.15 -0.71
C GLY A 98 -10.16 14.12 -0.37
N ALA A 99 -9.78 13.89 0.89
CA ALA A 99 -8.38 13.73 1.28
C ALA A 99 -7.83 12.35 0.88
N ARG A 100 -6.49 12.30 0.69
CA ARG A 100 -5.75 11.05 0.53
C ARG A 100 -5.05 10.72 1.84
N PHE A 101 -4.97 9.44 2.16
CA PHE A 101 -4.37 8.90 3.37
C PHE A 101 -3.32 7.85 3.04
N LEU A 102 -2.30 7.80 3.89
CA LEU A 102 -1.32 6.73 3.91
C LEU A 102 -1.15 6.29 5.35
N ARG A 103 -1.37 4.99 5.62
CA ARG A 103 -1.30 4.43 6.98
C ARG A 103 -2.17 5.21 7.99
N GLY A 104 -3.36 5.64 7.57
CA GLY A 104 -4.33 6.35 8.42
C GLY A 104 -3.98 7.80 8.71
N THR A 105 -2.95 8.35 8.07
CA THR A 105 -2.54 9.75 8.20
C THR A 105 -2.83 10.49 6.89
N PRO A 106 -3.34 11.74 6.93
CA PRO A 106 -3.47 12.56 5.74
C PRO A 106 -2.14 12.65 4.98
N LEU A 107 -2.19 12.50 3.67
CA LEU A 107 -1.01 12.44 2.82
C LEU A 107 -0.45 13.85 2.60
N THR A 108 0.48 14.24 3.48
CA THR A 108 1.29 15.46 3.36
C THR A 108 2.64 15.17 2.71
N VAL A 109 3.42 16.23 2.48
CA VAL A 109 4.80 16.13 1.99
C VAL A 109 5.64 15.26 2.92
N GLU A 110 5.59 15.59 4.20
CA GLU A 110 6.42 14.99 5.24
C GLU A 110 6.10 13.49 5.37
N VAL A 111 4.81 13.14 5.29
CA VAL A 111 4.35 11.76 5.26
C VAL A 111 4.88 11.03 4.02
N LEU A 112 4.83 11.67 2.84
CA LEU A 112 5.31 11.08 1.59
C LEU A 112 6.82 10.83 1.61
N VAL A 113 7.61 11.79 2.10
CA VAL A 113 9.07 11.65 2.24
C VAL A 113 9.42 10.51 3.18
N ARG A 114 8.80 10.49 4.35
CA ARG A 114 9.00 9.41 5.33
C ARG A 114 8.62 8.06 4.72
N ALA A 115 7.52 8.00 3.99
CA ALA A 115 7.05 6.77 3.37
C ALA A 115 7.99 6.22 2.30
N LEU A 116 8.69 7.07 1.52
CA LEU A 116 9.70 6.61 0.57
C LEU A 116 10.86 5.87 1.26
N GLU A 117 11.12 6.17 2.53
CA GLU A 117 12.16 5.51 3.33
C GLU A 117 11.67 4.27 4.06
N THR A 118 10.43 4.29 4.56
CA THR A 118 9.92 3.25 5.47
C THR A 118 8.98 2.24 4.82
N GLU A 119 8.31 2.58 3.71
CA GLU A 119 7.39 1.65 3.07
C GLU A 119 8.15 0.53 2.32
N PRO A 120 7.54 -0.66 2.20
CA PRO A 120 8.10 -1.76 1.42
C PRO A 120 8.42 -1.34 -0.01
N MET A 121 9.49 -1.89 -0.60
CA MET A 121 9.96 -1.51 -1.93
C MET A 121 8.85 -1.59 -3.00
N ARG A 122 7.94 -2.57 -2.91
CA ARG A 122 6.78 -2.70 -3.81
C ARG A 122 5.88 -1.46 -3.88
N ARG A 123 5.88 -0.61 -2.85
CA ARG A 123 5.04 0.60 -2.77
C ARG A 123 5.77 1.88 -3.15
N ARG A 124 7.10 1.88 -3.11
CA ARG A 124 7.93 3.06 -3.39
C ARG A 124 7.74 3.63 -4.80
N PRO A 125 7.59 2.83 -5.88
CA PRO A 125 7.35 3.38 -7.21
C PRO A 125 6.09 4.27 -7.26
N SER A 126 4.97 3.81 -6.70
CA SER A 126 3.72 4.58 -6.68
C SER A 126 3.83 5.86 -5.83
N LEU A 127 4.56 5.80 -4.71
CA LEU A 127 4.82 6.97 -3.87
C LEU A 127 5.77 7.97 -4.55
N ALA A 128 6.77 7.48 -5.28
CA ALA A 128 7.68 8.32 -6.05
C ALA A 128 6.92 9.07 -7.16
N TRP A 129 5.98 8.40 -7.82
CA TRP A 129 5.09 9.02 -8.79
C TRP A 129 4.20 10.09 -8.17
N GLU A 130 3.60 9.83 -7.01
CA GLU A 130 2.81 10.84 -6.30
C GLU A 130 3.67 12.07 -5.94
N ALA A 131 4.93 11.86 -5.53
CA ALA A 131 5.86 12.94 -5.23
C ALA A 131 6.20 13.75 -6.49
N ALA A 132 6.46 13.08 -7.61
CA ALA A 132 6.72 13.72 -8.90
C ALA A 132 5.53 14.54 -9.38
N LEU A 133 4.32 13.98 -9.32
CA LEU A 133 3.09 14.64 -9.79
C LEU A 133 2.78 15.89 -8.97
N ARG A 134 2.75 15.75 -7.64
CA ARG A 134 2.50 16.90 -6.78
C ARG A 134 3.66 17.90 -6.85
N GLY A 135 4.85 17.42 -7.18
CA GLY A 135 6.04 18.22 -7.28
C GLY A 135 6.25 18.94 -8.61
N GLY A 136 5.29 18.87 -9.54
CA GLY A 136 5.45 19.43 -10.88
C GLY A 136 6.62 18.83 -11.67
N GLY A 137 6.98 17.58 -11.39
CA GLY A 137 8.07 16.85 -12.05
C GLY A 137 9.48 17.19 -11.56
N THR A 138 9.63 18.14 -10.63
CA THR A 138 10.94 18.53 -10.07
C THR A 138 11.53 17.47 -9.13
N LEU A 139 10.72 16.49 -8.74
CA LEU A 139 11.09 15.39 -7.87
C LEU A 139 11.05 14.08 -8.64
N GLN A 140 12.22 13.55 -8.96
CA GLN A 140 12.33 12.22 -9.55
C GLN A 140 13.19 11.33 -8.66
N MET A 141 12.59 10.24 -8.20
CA MET A 141 13.27 9.19 -7.47
C MET A 141 13.18 7.91 -8.28
N GLU A 142 14.33 7.31 -8.60
CA GLU A 142 14.35 6.02 -9.28
C GLU A 142 14.22 4.91 -8.24
N SER A 143 12.99 4.40 -8.10
CA SER A 143 12.61 3.37 -7.13
C SER A 143 13.34 2.02 -7.30
N ARG A 144 13.99 1.79 -8.45
CA ARG A 144 14.81 0.59 -8.73
C ARG A 144 16.31 0.77 -8.44
N GLN A 145 16.77 1.98 -8.11
CA GLN A 145 18.16 2.21 -7.71
C GLN A 145 18.46 1.67 -6.30
N TRP A 146 19.73 1.65 -5.91
CA TRP A 146 20.14 1.32 -4.55
C TRP A 146 19.47 2.21 -3.50
N THR A 147 19.09 1.64 -2.35
CA THR A 147 18.42 2.38 -1.27
C THR A 147 19.18 3.64 -0.82
N ARG A 148 20.52 3.62 -0.84
CA ARG A 148 21.35 4.81 -0.55
C ARG A 148 21.12 5.93 -1.56
N VAL A 149 20.99 5.60 -2.85
CA VAL A 149 20.71 6.55 -3.93
C VAL A 149 19.29 7.08 -3.80
N GLN A 150 18.31 6.21 -3.55
CA GLN A 150 16.91 6.63 -3.30
C GLN A 150 16.82 7.64 -2.15
N ARG A 151 17.50 7.38 -1.02
CA ARG A 151 17.54 8.30 0.13
C ARG A 151 18.17 9.65 -0.22
N ALA A 152 19.25 9.65 -0.99
CA ALA A 152 19.88 10.89 -1.45
C ALA A 152 18.94 11.70 -2.37
N GLN A 153 18.21 11.02 -3.26
CA GLN A 153 17.20 11.64 -4.13
C GLN A 153 15.97 12.16 -3.36
N ALA A 154 15.62 11.52 -2.24
CA ALA A 154 14.52 11.94 -1.38
C ALA A 154 14.91 13.09 -0.42
N LEU A 155 16.21 13.32 -0.16
CA LEU A 155 16.68 14.33 0.79
C LEU A 155 16.17 15.76 0.48
N PRO A 156 16.22 16.24 -0.78
CA PRO A 156 15.70 17.56 -1.14
C PRO A 156 14.22 17.76 -0.80
N LEU A 157 13.43 16.67 -0.72
CA LEU A 157 12.01 16.73 -0.36
C LEU A 157 11.76 17.29 1.04
N ARG A 158 12.70 17.11 1.97
CA ARG A 158 12.57 17.54 3.37
C ARG A 158 12.61 19.06 3.54
N GLY A 159 13.20 19.78 2.57
CA GLY A 159 13.37 21.23 2.60
C GLY A 159 12.34 22.00 1.78
N GLN A 160 11.47 21.32 1.02
CA GLN A 160 10.47 21.98 0.20
C GLN A 160 9.21 22.28 1.02
N ARG A 161 8.69 23.52 0.91
CA ARG A 161 7.50 23.95 1.67
C ARG A 161 6.24 23.15 1.29
N PRO A 162 5.17 23.08 2.08
CA PRO A 162 3.95 22.35 1.69
C PRO A 162 3.18 22.92 0.49
N GLU A 163 3.46 24.18 0.15
CA GLU A 163 2.61 25.07 -0.66
C GLU A 163 2.50 24.66 -2.15
N TRP A 164 3.55 24.06 -2.71
CA TRP A 164 3.57 23.53 -4.08
C TRP A 164 2.86 22.17 -4.20
N LEU A 165 2.85 21.37 -3.13
CA LEU A 165 2.18 20.07 -3.06
C LEU A 165 0.68 20.21 -2.78
N ALA A 166 0.25 21.33 -2.18
CA ALA A 166 -1.16 21.68 -2.01
C ALA A 166 -1.85 22.14 -3.31
N ARG A 167 -1.09 22.50 -4.35
CA ARG A 167 -1.62 22.93 -5.67
C ARG A 167 -2.04 21.78 -6.58
N ALA A 168 -1.76 20.53 -6.19
CA ALA A 168 -2.21 19.34 -6.92
C ALA A 168 -3.72 19.13 -6.72
N GLY A 169 -4.52 19.96 -7.40
CA GLY A 169 -5.98 19.97 -7.33
C GLY A 169 -6.61 21.21 -7.93
N SER A 170 -5.89 22.34 -7.97
CA SER A 170 -6.32 23.51 -8.75
C SER A 170 -5.80 23.35 -10.18
N TRP A 171 -6.61 22.76 -11.06
CA TRP A 171 -6.43 23.04 -12.49
C TRP A 171 -6.45 24.56 -12.67
N PRO A 172 -5.49 25.17 -13.39
CA PRO A 172 -5.71 26.54 -13.83
C PRO A 172 -6.95 26.47 -14.73
N LEU A 173 -8.04 27.12 -14.30
CA LEU A 173 -9.15 27.44 -15.19
C LEU A 173 -8.53 28.28 -16.31
N GLY A 174 -8.30 27.62 -17.45
CA GLY A 174 -7.73 28.24 -18.64
C GLY A 174 -8.62 29.39 -19.09
N ARG A 175 -7.97 30.50 -19.41
CA ARG A 175 -8.55 31.63 -20.15
C ARG A 175 -8.78 31.26 -21.61
#